data_AF-A0A1R3JN68-F1
#
_entry.id   AF-A0A1R3JN68-F1
#
_cell.length_a   1.000
_cell.length_b   1.000
_cell.length_c   1.000
_cell.angle_alpha   90.00
_cell.angle_beta   90.00
_cell.angle_gamma   90.00
#
_symmetry.space_group_name_H-M   'P 1'
#
loop_
_entity.id
_entity.type
_entity.pdbx_description
1 polymer ?
#
loop_
_entity_poly.entity_id
_entity_poly.type
_entity_poly.pdbx_seq_one_letter_code
_entity_poly.pdbx_strand_id
1 'polypeptide(L)'
;MAAGGLTVLDGTRLRSLNLSSPELNAAVTGAQLLEIANSKVSASLFGLSLPENIKASAVSCVIAGSGVDDVTFRKQELAGEKASKVLSDYITAIADQLKDYPLVVSILDGNTLKLFLEDEDDYAMLAENLFTDLDIEDKGKICKSEIRNALLHMGVEMGIPPFSEFPLLNDILKKHGAEGEEELGQAQFAELLQPILQETADALAEKNVVVIQNIEVVNGSKLRKLLADEKQFNNVIQRVLEEKKSRKDDLGKRELIRSFLEKHGKDLGLPPVESNEAVILLYDSVFPEVESKQSDAQVDDGFREYVKDILEKFAEQLEANPVYCELDN
;
A
#
# COMPACT_ATOMS: atom_id res chain seq x y z
N MET A 1 -1.71 7.43 -20.51
CA MET A 1 -0.82 6.64 -19.64
C MET A 1 -1.65 5.52 -19.07
N ALA A 2 -1.56 4.34 -19.69
CA ALA A 2 -2.33 3.16 -19.32
C ALA A 2 -1.60 2.51 -18.13
N ALA A 3 -2.02 2.84 -16.91
CA ALA A 3 -1.45 2.27 -15.70
C ALA A 3 -2.40 1.19 -15.17
N GLY A 4 -1.91 -0.04 -15.02
CA GLY A 4 -2.64 -1.11 -14.31
C GLY A 4 -3.22 -0.57 -13.00
N GLY A 5 -4.53 -0.73 -12.82
CA GLY A 5 -5.32 -0.03 -11.81
C GLY A 5 -4.86 -0.27 -10.38
N LEU A 6 -3.99 0.60 -9.88
CA LEU A 6 -3.61 0.63 -8.47
C LEU A 6 -4.83 0.94 -7.62
N THR A 7 -5.03 0.15 -6.57
CA THR A 7 -6.12 0.32 -5.61
C THR A 7 -5.53 0.55 -4.23
N VAL A 8 -5.99 1.60 -3.55
CA VAL A 8 -5.61 1.89 -2.16
C VAL A 8 -6.60 1.21 -1.21
N LEU A 9 -6.08 0.40 -0.29
CA LEU A 9 -6.83 -0.26 0.77
C LEU A 9 -6.57 0.47 2.10
N ASP A 10 -7.49 1.36 2.46
CA ASP A 10 -7.44 2.26 3.63
C ASP A 10 -8.27 1.77 4.84
N GLY A 11 -8.83 0.56 4.74
CA GLY A 11 -9.70 -0.02 5.76
C GLY A 11 -11.16 0.47 5.73
N THR A 12 -11.54 1.41 4.86
CA THR A 12 -12.92 1.91 4.77
C THR A 12 -13.92 0.80 4.45
N ARG A 13 -13.53 -0.13 3.55
CA ARG A 13 -14.34 -1.32 3.20
C ARG A 13 -14.59 -2.25 4.39
N LEU A 14 -13.68 -2.28 5.36
CA LEU A 14 -13.79 -3.15 6.52
C LEU A 14 -14.79 -2.61 7.56
N ARG A 15 -14.93 -1.29 7.66
CA ARG A 15 -15.85 -0.64 8.61
C ARG A 15 -17.32 -0.83 8.25
N SER A 16 -17.62 -1.04 6.97
CA SER A 16 -18.98 -1.30 6.49
C SER A 16 -19.35 -2.79 6.46
N LEU A 17 -18.48 -3.68 6.96
CA LEU A 17 -18.74 -5.11 6.90
C LEU A 17 -19.89 -5.52 7.81
N ASN A 18 -20.82 -6.27 7.23
CA ASN A 18 -21.85 -6.94 8.01
C ASN A 18 -21.23 -8.17 8.70
N LEU A 19 -21.10 -8.09 10.02
CA LEU A 19 -20.45 -9.12 10.82
C LEU A 19 -21.35 -10.28 11.21
N SER A 20 -22.64 -10.21 10.87
CA SER A 20 -23.62 -11.27 11.14
C SER A 20 -23.17 -12.57 10.46
N SER A 21 -22.59 -13.51 11.20
CA SER A 21 -22.28 -14.86 10.70
C SER A 21 -23.09 -15.91 11.45
N PRO A 22 -23.74 -16.84 10.74
CA PRO A 22 -24.34 -18.03 11.34
C PRO A 22 -23.34 -18.90 12.11
N GLU A 23 -22.03 -18.78 11.80
CA GLU A 23 -20.95 -19.58 12.39
C GLU A 23 -20.67 -19.21 13.86
N LEU A 24 -21.12 -18.03 14.32
CA LEU A 24 -20.97 -17.57 15.71
C LEU A 24 -22.07 -18.09 16.65
N ASN A 25 -22.99 -18.92 16.16
CA ASN A 25 -24.06 -19.51 16.96
C ASN A 25 -23.58 -20.61 17.91
N ALA A 26 -22.35 -21.12 17.71
CA ALA A 26 -21.71 -22.10 18.57
C ALA A 26 -20.50 -21.47 19.30
N ALA A 27 -20.02 -22.12 20.37
CA ALA A 27 -18.78 -21.73 21.00
C ALA A 27 -17.60 -21.98 20.03
N VAL A 28 -16.80 -20.95 19.80
CA VAL A 28 -15.60 -20.99 18.95
C VAL A 28 -14.38 -20.60 19.76
N THR A 29 -13.24 -21.18 19.43
CA THR A 29 -11.96 -20.77 20.04
C THR A 29 -11.50 -19.43 19.48
N GLY A 30 -10.68 -18.69 20.21
CA GLY A 30 -10.07 -17.45 19.72
C GLY A 30 -9.32 -17.65 18.39
N ALA A 31 -8.63 -18.79 18.21
CA ALA A 31 -7.97 -19.12 16.95
C ALA A 31 -8.96 -19.24 15.77
N GLN A 32 -10.04 -19.99 15.94
CA GLN A 32 -11.08 -20.14 14.92
C GLN A 32 -11.77 -18.80 14.61
N LEU A 33 -11.99 -17.96 15.62
CA LEU A 33 -12.56 -16.63 15.44
C LEU A 33 -11.65 -15.74 14.58
N LEU A 34 -10.33 -15.77 14.82
CA LEU A 34 -9.36 -15.05 14.02
C LEU A 34 -9.29 -15.57 12.58
N GLU A 35 -9.40 -16.88 12.36
CA GLU A 35 -9.46 -17.47 11.01
C GLU A 35 -10.70 -16.98 10.25
N ILE A 36 -11.88 -17.01 10.87
CA ILE A 36 -13.13 -16.47 10.30
C ILE A 36 -12.95 -14.98 9.98
N ALA A 37 -12.37 -14.21 10.91
CA ALA A 37 -12.14 -12.78 10.73
C ALA A 37 -11.21 -12.52 9.54
N ASN A 38 -10.08 -13.21 9.47
CA ASN A 38 -9.11 -13.08 8.39
C ASN A 38 -9.70 -13.50 7.04
N SER A 39 -10.53 -14.54 7.01
CA SER A 39 -11.24 -14.95 5.79
C SER A 39 -12.22 -13.88 5.31
N LYS A 40 -12.99 -13.26 6.23
CA LYS A 40 -13.91 -12.16 5.88
C LYS A 40 -13.16 -10.92 5.40
N VAL A 41 -12.08 -10.56 6.09
CA VAL A 41 -11.23 -9.42 5.71
C VAL A 41 -10.60 -9.66 4.34
N SER A 42 -10.05 -10.85 4.11
CA SER A 42 -9.48 -11.24 2.82
C SER A 42 -10.51 -11.15 1.69
N ALA A 43 -11.70 -11.73 1.87
CA ALA A 43 -12.79 -11.62 0.88
C ALA A 43 -13.20 -10.17 0.58
N SER A 44 -13.16 -9.30 1.60
CA SER A 44 -13.50 -7.88 1.47
C SER A 44 -12.39 -7.05 0.80
N LEU A 45 -11.16 -7.57 0.79
CA LEU A 45 -9.96 -7.00 0.21
C LEU A 45 -9.50 -7.82 -1.00
N PHE A 46 -10.46 -8.29 -1.82
CA PHE A 46 -10.19 -8.95 -3.10
C PHE A 46 -9.41 -10.27 -3.00
N GLY A 47 -9.50 -10.99 -1.88
CA GLY A 47 -8.76 -12.24 -1.64
C GLY A 47 -7.34 -12.01 -1.13
N LEU A 48 -6.96 -10.78 -0.81
CA LEU A 48 -5.64 -10.47 -0.27
C LEU A 48 -5.39 -11.16 1.07
N SER A 49 -4.22 -11.80 1.21
CA SER A 49 -3.72 -12.19 2.53
C SER A 49 -3.01 -11.01 3.16
N LEU A 50 -3.52 -10.54 4.31
CA LEU A 50 -2.89 -9.42 5.00
C LEU A 50 -1.47 -9.76 5.50
N PRO A 51 -0.55 -8.78 5.48
CA PRO A 51 0.74 -8.88 6.16
C PRO A 51 0.61 -9.27 7.65
N GLU A 52 1.54 -10.10 8.14
CA GLU A 52 1.49 -10.62 9.52
C GLU A 52 1.63 -9.53 10.60
N ASN A 53 2.35 -8.45 10.31
CA ASN A 53 2.45 -7.29 11.22
C ASN A 53 1.08 -6.61 11.43
N ILE A 54 0.20 -6.62 10.42
CA ILE A 54 -1.16 -6.08 10.54
C ILE A 54 -2.03 -7.00 11.39
N LYS A 55 -1.98 -8.31 11.12
CA LYS A 55 -2.73 -9.30 11.92
C LYS A 55 -2.29 -9.28 13.39
N ALA A 56 -0.98 -9.28 13.65
CA ALA A 56 -0.42 -9.29 15.01
C ALA A 56 -0.76 -8.02 15.80
N SER A 57 -0.72 -6.86 15.14
CA SER A 57 -1.12 -5.58 15.73
C SER A 57 -2.61 -5.58 16.08
N ALA A 58 -3.48 -6.06 15.19
CA ALA A 58 -4.91 -6.18 15.45
C ALA A 58 -5.23 -7.15 16.61
N VAL A 59 -4.54 -8.29 16.70
CA VAL A 59 -4.66 -9.20 17.86
C VAL A 59 -4.24 -8.48 19.14
N SER A 60 -3.13 -7.74 19.11
CA SER A 60 -2.62 -7.00 20.26
C SER A 60 -3.63 -5.96 20.77
N CYS A 61 -4.35 -5.28 19.87
CA CYS A 61 -5.42 -4.35 20.22
C CYS A 61 -6.60 -5.05 20.91
N VAL A 62 -6.99 -6.24 20.43
CA VAL A 62 -8.11 -7.00 20.99
C VAL A 62 -7.81 -7.53 22.39
N ILE A 63 -6.56 -7.98 22.63
CA ILE A 63 -6.14 -8.48 23.94
C ILE A 63 -5.74 -7.36 24.90
N ALA A 64 -5.54 -6.13 24.42
CA ALA A 64 -5.15 -4.99 25.25
C ALA A 64 -6.16 -4.76 26.39
N GLY A 65 -5.67 -4.72 27.62
CA GLY A 65 -6.51 -4.54 28.82
C GLY A 65 -7.26 -5.79 29.29
N SER A 66 -7.19 -6.91 28.57
CA SER A 66 -7.80 -8.18 29.01
C SER A 66 -6.93 -8.97 30.01
N GLY A 67 -5.63 -8.67 30.08
CA GLY A 67 -4.66 -9.38 30.92
C GLY A 67 -4.30 -10.79 30.42
N VAL A 68 -4.73 -11.14 29.21
CA VAL A 68 -4.51 -12.45 28.58
C VAL A 68 -3.47 -12.30 27.46
N ASP A 69 -2.53 -13.23 27.36
CA ASP A 69 -1.59 -13.29 26.23
C ASP A 69 -2.22 -13.92 24.97
N ASP A 70 -1.58 -13.75 23.80
CA ASP A 70 -2.09 -14.28 22.52
C ASP A 70 -2.31 -15.81 22.58
N VAL A 71 -1.39 -16.55 23.20
CA VAL A 71 -1.48 -18.02 23.29
C VAL A 71 -2.71 -18.47 24.07
N THR A 72 -3.00 -17.77 25.16
CA THR A 72 -4.14 -18.05 26.04
C THR A 72 -5.44 -17.58 25.38
N PHE A 73 -5.44 -16.43 24.72
CA PHE A 73 -6.57 -15.92 23.95
C PHE A 73 -6.98 -16.90 22.84
N ARG A 74 -6.02 -17.42 22.07
CA ARG A 74 -6.30 -18.38 20.98
C ARG A 74 -7.00 -19.65 21.43
N LYS A 75 -6.79 -20.08 22.67
CA LYS A 75 -7.43 -21.27 23.27
C LYS A 75 -8.74 -20.97 23.99
N GLN A 76 -9.06 -19.69 24.20
CA GLN A 76 -10.26 -19.29 24.92
C GLN A 76 -11.51 -19.57 24.08
N GLU A 77 -12.52 -20.19 24.70
CA GLU A 77 -13.84 -20.31 24.09
C GLU A 77 -14.63 -19.01 24.21
N LEU A 78 -15.17 -18.57 23.08
CA LEU A 78 -15.97 -17.37 22.91
C LEU A 78 -17.29 -17.78 22.26
N ALA A 79 -18.40 -17.25 22.76
CA ALA A 79 -19.73 -17.54 22.22
C ALA A 79 -20.61 -16.29 22.23
N GLY A 80 -21.61 -16.26 21.36
CA GLY A 80 -22.64 -15.22 21.30
C GLY A 80 -22.05 -13.82 21.18
N GLU A 81 -22.55 -12.88 21.99
CA GLU A 81 -22.16 -11.47 21.94
C GLU A 81 -20.68 -11.23 22.16
N LYS A 82 -20.02 -12.04 22.99
CA LYS A 82 -18.58 -11.89 23.26
C LYS A 82 -17.76 -12.21 22.00
N ALA A 83 -18.11 -13.26 21.27
CA ALA A 83 -17.45 -13.62 20.02
C ALA A 83 -17.68 -12.56 18.94
N SER A 84 -18.92 -12.07 18.80
CA SER A 84 -19.27 -11.00 17.86
C SER A 84 -18.53 -9.70 18.15
N LYS A 85 -18.41 -9.34 19.44
CA LYS A 85 -17.66 -8.15 19.86
C LYS A 85 -16.18 -8.28 19.52
N VAL A 86 -15.54 -9.39 19.89
CA VAL A 86 -14.13 -9.65 19.60
C VAL A 86 -13.86 -9.63 18.09
N LEU A 87 -14.76 -10.20 17.28
CA LEU A 87 -14.67 -10.15 15.82
C LEU A 87 -14.72 -8.71 15.30
N SER A 88 -15.65 -7.90 15.81
CA SER A 88 -15.80 -6.50 15.44
C SER A 88 -14.62 -5.65 15.84
N ASP A 89 -14.11 -5.85 17.06
CA ASP A 89 -12.95 -5.15 17.60
C ASP A 89 -11.71 -5.48 16.78
N TYR A 90 -11.52 -6.76 16.40
CA TYR A 90 -10.41 -7.19 15.54
C TYR A 90 -10.46 -6.55 14.15
N ILE A 91 -11.61 -6.59 13.48
CA ILE A 91 -11.76 -6.03 12.13
C ILE A 91 -11.62 -4.50 12.17
N THR A 92 -12.11 -3.86 13.24
CA THR A 92 -11.95 -2.42 13.45
C THR A 92 -10.48 -2.06 13.69
N ALA A 93 -9.74 -2.87 14.46
CA ALA A 93 -8.31 -2.68 14.66
C ALA A 93 -7.51 -2.78 13.35
N ILE A 94 -7.86 -3.74 12.47
CA ILE A 94 -7.30 -3.80 11.11
C ILE A 94 -7.64 -2.54 10.32
N ALA A 95 -8.90 -2.10 10.34
CA ALA A 95 -9.34 -0.89 9.64
C ALA A 95 -8.66 0.37 10.15
N ASP A 96 -8.38 0.47 11.45
CA ASP A 96 -7.64 1.58 12.06
C ASP A 96 -6.17 1.56 11.65
N GLN A 97 -5.58 0.36 11.50
CA GLN A 97 -4.20 0.22 11.04
C GLN A 97 -4.06 0.54 9.55
N LEU A 98 -4.98 0.06 8.70
CA LEU A 98 -4.99 0.38 7.27
C LEU A 98 -5.29 1.86 7.00
N LYS A 99 -5.98 2.54 7.91
CA LYS A 99 -6.16 4.00 7.81
C LYS A 99 -4.83 4.75 7.92
N ASP A 100 -3.98 4.30 8.84
CA ASP A 100 -2.66 4.90 9.10
C ASP A 100 -1.59 4.42 8.13
N TYR A 101 -1.69 3.17 7.70
CA TYR A 101 -0.79 2.50 6.78
C TYR A 101 -1.61 1.82 5.67
N PRO A 102 -2.15 2.61 4.72
CA PRO A 102 -2.88 2.05 3.60
C PRO A 102 -1.99 1.14 2.78
N LEU A 103 -2.56 0.07 2.23
CA LEU A 103 -1.87 -0.81 1.29
C LEU A 103 -2.21 -0.41 -0.13
N VAL A 104 -1.21 -0.21 -0.98
CA VAL A 104 -1.42 -0.09 -2.44
C VAL A 104 -1.34 -1.48 -3.04
N VAL A 105 -2.34 -1.86 -3.82
CA VAL A 105 -2.40 -3.17 -4.48
C VAL A 105 -2.68 -3.06 -5.97
N SER A 106 -2.11 -3.97 -6.75
CA SER A 106 -2.52 -4.21 -8.14
C SER A 106 -3.44 -5.43 -8.18
N ILE A 107 -4.62 -5.25 -8.79
CA ILE A 107 -5.58 -6.33 -8.99
C ILE A 107 -5.43 -6.80 -10.44
N LEU A 108 -4.92 -8.02 -10.59
CA LEU A 108 -4.66 -8.65 -11.89
C LEU A 108 -5.81 -9.58 -12.22
N ASP A 109 -6.74 -9.10 -13.05
CA ASP A 109 -7.96 -9.80 -13.46
C ASP A 109 -7.97 -10.15 -14.97
N GLY A 110 -6.83 -9.94 -15.64
CA GLY A 110 -6.65 -10.20 -17.05
C GLY A 110 -7.12 -9.08 -17.98
N ASN A 111 -7.79 -8.03 -17.50
CA ASN A 111 -8.28 -6.94 -18.35
C ASN A 111 -7.14 -6.17 -19.02
N THR A 112 -6.05 -5.90 -18.29
CA THR A 112 -4.85 -5.24 -18.87
C THR A 112 -4.28 -6.01 -20.05
N LEU A 113 -4.22 -7.34 -19.95
CA LEU A 113 -3.75 -8.20 -21.05
C LEU A 113 -4.73 -8.21 -22.21
N LYS A 114 -6.04 -8.22 -21.94
CA LYS A 114 -7.08 -8.15 -22.98
C LYS A 114 -6.99 -6.85 -23.77
N LEU A 115 -6.73 -5.72 -23.12
CA LEU A 115 -6.54 -4.44 -23.82
C LEU A 115 -5.42 -4.50 -24.87
N PHE A 116 -4.29 -5.15 -24.57
CA PHE A 116 -3.22 -5.35 -25.55
C PHE A 116 -3.60 -6.31 -26.68
N LEU A 117 -4.50 -7.26 -26.43
CA LEU A 117 -4.92 -8.28 -27.40
C LEU A 117 -6.14 -7.85 -28.25
N GLU A 118 -6.84 -6.78 -27.85
CA GLU A 118 -8.03 -6.27 -28.55
C GLU A 118 -7.69 -5.59 -29.89
N ASP A 119 -6.53 -4.93 -29.97
CA ASP A 119 -6.03 -4.26 -31.17
C ASP A 119 -4.76 -4.94 -31.68
N GLU A 120 -4.77 -5.32 -32.97
CA GLU A 120 -3.66 -6.04 -33.61
C GLU A 120 -2.38 -5.19 -33.70
N ASP A 121 -2.51 -3.87 -33.88
CA ASP A 121 -1.38 -2.95 -33.96
C ASP A 121 -0.76 -2.74 -32.55
N ASP A 122 -1.57 -2.63 -31.50
CA ASP A 122 -1.09 -2.54 -30.11
C ASP A 122 -0.37 -3.83 -29.69
N TYR A 123 -0.93 -4.99 -30.05
CA TYR A 123 -0.28 -6.28 -29.81
C TYR A 123 1.04 -6.41 -30.56
N ALA A 124 1.05 -6.08 -31.86
CA ALA A 124 2.25 -6.16 -32.68
C ALA A 124 3.37 -5.26 -32.14
N MET A 125 3.03 -4.03 -31.71
CA MET A 125 3.97 -3.10 -31.10
C MET A 125 4.53 -3.64 -29.78
N LEU A 126 3.69 -4.21 -28.91
CA LEU A 126 4.13 -4.84 -27.66
C LEU A 126 5.11 -5.99 -27.95
N ALA A 127 4.76 -6.90 -28.85
CA ALA A 127 5.58 -8.07 -29.18
C ALA A 127 6.92 -7.66 -29.82
N GLU A 128 6.91 -6.65 -30.69
CA GLU A 128 8.13 -6.08 -31.30
C GLU A 128 9.06 -5.45 -30.25
N ASN A 129 8.53 -4.63 -29.35
CA ASN A 129 9.32 -4.02 -28.28
C ASN A 129 9.95 -5.09 -27.38
N LEU A 130 9.16 -6.06 -26.93
CA LEU A 130 9.66 -7.17 -26.09
C LEU A 130 10.74 -7.99 -26.81
N PHE A 131 10.55 -8.29 -28.10
CA PHE A 131 11.54 -9.02 -28.87
C PHE A 131 12.86 -8.24 -28.97
N THR A 132 12.77 -6.95 -29.27
CA THR A 132 13.94 -6.07 -29.43
C THR A 132 14.72 -5.93 -28.12
N ASP A 133 14.02 -5.81 -26.99
CA ASP A 133 14.65 -5.72 -25.67
C ASP A 133 15.35 -7.02 -25.26
N LEU A 134 14.85 -8.18 -25.72
CA LEU A 134 15.41 -9.50 -25.42
C LEU A 134 16.52 -9.92 -26.40
N ASP A 135 16.49 -9.45 -27.66
CA ASP A 135 17.54 -9.69 -28.66
C ASP A 135 18.71 -8.71 -28.49
N ILE A 136 19.33 -8.74 -27.31
CA ILE A 136 20.41 -7.81 -26.90
C ILE A 136 21.60 -7.85 -27.89
N GLU A 137 21.84 -8.99 -28.53
CA GLU A 137 22.93 -9.19 -29.49
C GLU A 137 22.54 -8.88 -30.95
N ASP A 138 21.31 -8.43 -31.20
CA ASP A 138 20.76 -8.09 -32.52
C ASP A 138 20.99 -9.20 -33.56
N LYS A 139 20.69 -10.44 -33.17
CA LYS A 139 20.85 -11.63 -34.04
C LYS A 139 19.66 -11.80 -34.98
N GLY A 140 18.56 -11.08 -34.74
CA GLY A 140 17.26 -11.29 -35.35
C GLY A 140 16.55 -12.55 -34.86
N LYS A 141 17.03 -13.13 -33.75
CA LYS A 141 16.53 -14.40 -33.20
C LYS A 141 16.79 -14.53 -31.71
N ILE A 142 15.81 -15.03 -30.98
CA ILE A 142 15.91 -15.32 -29.55
C ILE A 142 15.49 -16.76 -29.24
N CYS A 143 15.99 -17.30 -28.15
CA CYS A 143 15.61 -18.64 -27.70
C CYS A 143 14.13 -18.66 -27.28
N LYS A 144 13.42 -19.75 -27.55
CA LYS A 144 12.01 -19.92 -27.17
C LYS A 144 11.78 -19.77 -25.66
N SER A 145 12.76 -20.16 -24.84
CA SER A 145 12.74 -19.94 -23.39
C SER A 145 12.65 -18.46 -22.98
N GLU A 146 13.01 -17.52 -23.86
CA GLU A 146 12.93 -16.08 -23.60
C GLU A 146 11.49 -15.56 -23.49
N ILE A 147 10.49 -16.34 -23.90
CA ILE A 147 9.08 -16.00 -23.62
C ILE A 147 8.86 -15.80 -22.11
N ARG A 148 9.52 -16.60 -21.27
CA ARG A 148 9.43 -16.40 -19.81
C ARG A 148 9.97 -15.04 -19.40
N ASN A 149 11.10 -14.62 -19.97
CA ASN A 149 11.71 -13.32 -19.69
C ASN A 149 10.87 -12.17 -20.25
N ALA A 150 10.19 -12.36 -21.39
CA ALA A 150 9.21 -11.41 -21.91
C ALA A 150 8.07 -11.17 -20.90
N LEU A 151 7.51 -12.23 -20.33
CA LEU A 151 6.48 -12.12 -19.29
C LEU A 151 7.00 -11.44 -18.01
N LEU A 152 8.26 -11.70 -17.64
CA LEU A 152 8.91 -10.99 -16.53
C LEU A 152 9.10 -9.50 -16.83
N HIS A 153 9.47 -9.16 -18.07
CA HIS A 153 9.66 -7.79 -18.53
C HIS A 153 8.34 -7.00 -18.55
N MET A 154 7.25 -7.66 -18.95
CA MET A 154 5.90 -7.11 -18.82
C MET A 154 5.54 -6.85 -17.35
N GLY A 155 5.77 -7.82 -16.47
CA GLY A 155 5.58 -7.67 -15.03
C GLY A 155 4.17 -7.26 -14.60
N VAL A 156 4.02 -6.87 -13.34
CA VAL A 156 2.73 -6.52 -12.73
C VAL A 156 2.12 -5.27 -13.38
N GLU A 157 2.95 -4.35 -13.84
CA GLU A 157 2.53 -3.11 -14.50
C GLU A 157 1.76 -3.37 -15.80
N MET A 158 2.16 -4.41 -16.55
CA MET A 158 1.51 -4.82 -17.80
C MET A 158 0.53 -5.98 -17.61
N GLY A 159 0.15 -6.30 -16.37
CA GLY A 159 -0.88 -7.29 -16.07
C GLY A 159 -0.38 -8.72 -15.84
N ILE A 160 0.93 -8.95 -15.80
CA ILE A 160 1.51 -10.28 -15.54
C ILE A 160 1.76 -10.47 -14.04
N PRO A 161 1.16 -11.49 -13.40
CA PRO A 161 1.41 -11.77 -11.99
C PRO A 161 2.83 -12.31 -11.75
N PRO A 162 3.40 -12.10 -10.55
CA PRO A 162 4.63 -12.78 -10.17
C PRO A 162 4.43 -14.29 -10.19
N PHE A 163 5.41 -15.03 -10.73
CA PHE A 163 5.34 -16.50 -10.85
C PHE A 163 5.12 -17.22 -9.51
N SER A 164 5.54 -16.63 -8.39
CA SER A 164 5.30 -17.15 -7.04
C SER A 164 3.84 -17.06 -6.60
N GLU A 165 3.15 -15.99 -7.01
CA GLU A 165 1.75 -15.73 -6.67
C GLU A 165 0.79 -16.40 -7.67
N PHE A 166 1.27 -16.70 -8.89
CA PHE A 166 0.48 -17.36 -9.93
C PHE A 166 1.23 -18.54 -10.58
N PRO A 167 1.34 -19.69 -9.89
CA PRO A 167 2.05 -20.86 -10.40
C PRO A 167 1.50 -21.40 -11.73
N LEU A 168 0.20 -21.17 -12.01
CA LEU A 168 -0.48 -21.55 -13.26
C LEU A 168 0.22 -20.99 -14.50
N LEU A 169 0.94 -19.87 -14.39
CA LEU A 169 1.71 -19.31 -15.50
C LEU A 169 2.76 -20.29 -16.03
N ASN A 170 3.38 -21.09 -15.15
CA ASN A 170 4.35 -22.10 -15.57
C ASN A 170 3.67 -23.24 -16.35
N ASP A 171 2.45 -23.60 -15.97
CA ASP A 171 1.69 -24.64 -16.66
C ASP A 171 1.23 -24.16 -18.04
N ILE A 172 0.84 -22.88 -18.17
CA ILE A 172 0.53 -22.25 -19.45
C ILE A 172 1.76 -22.24 -20.37
N LEU A 173 2.92 -21.80 -19.88
CA LEU A 173 4.17 -21.81 -20.64
C LEU A 173 4.51 -23.21 -21.17
N LYS A 174 4.39 -24.23 -20.31
CA LYS A 174 4.60 -25.64 -20.68
C LYS A 174 3.63 -26.13 -21.74
N LYS A 175 2.34 -25.81 -21.58
CA LYS A 175 1.28 -26.20 -22.50
C LYS A 175 1.52 -25.67 -23.91
N HIS A 176 2.00 -24.43 -24.04
CA HIS A 176 2.36 -23.82 -25.33
C HIS A 176 3.78 -24.16 -25.79
N GLY A 177 4.51 -24.97 -25.03
CA GLY A 177 5.85 -25.44 -25.37
C GLY A 177 6.92 -24.35 -25.34
N ALA A 178 6.75 -23.30 -24.52
CA ALA A 178 7.64 -22.14 -24.43
C ALA A 178 8.96 -22.40 -23.67
N GLU A 179 9.27 -23.65 -23.32
CA GLU A 179 10.49 -24.05 -22.59
C GLU A 179 11.59 -24.62 -23.50
N GLY A 180 11.44 -24.53 -24.82
CA GLY A 180 12.39 -25.09 -25.79
C GLY A 180 13.66 -24.26 -25.98
N GLU A 181 14.70 -24.89 -26.54
CA GLU A 181 15.96 -24.23 -26.96
C GLU A 181 15.92 -23.73 -28.42
N GLU A 182 14.78 -23.90 -29.11
CA GLU A 182 14.60 -23.49 -30.50
C GLU A 182 14.69 -21.97 -30.63
N GLU A 183 15.38 -21.49 -31.66
CA GLU A 183 15.44 -20.06 -31.96
C GLU A 183 14.17 -19.61 -32.71
N LEU A 184 13.59 -18.51 -32.27
CA LEU A 184 12.43 -17.86 -32.86
C LEU A 184 12.86 -16.52 -33.47
N GLY A 185 12.43 -16.26 -34.70
CA GLY A 185 12.40 -14.89 -35.23
C GLY A 185 11.22 -14.10 -34.67
N GLN A 186 11.20 -12.78 -34.89
CA GLN A 186 10.18 -11.87 -34.35
C GLN A 186 8.73 -12.32 -34.58
N ALA A 187 8.37 -12.71 -35.80
CA ALA A 187 7.03 -13.17 -36.11
C ALA A 187 6.65 -14.45 -35.35
N GLN A 188 7.59 -15.39 -35.22
CA GLN A 188 7.37 -16.66 -34.50
C GLN A 188 7.26 -16.43 -32.98
N PHE A 189 8.01 -15.47 -32.45
CA PHE A 189 7.89 -15.02 -31.07
C PHE A 189 6.51 -14.44 -30.80
N ALA A 190 6.03 -13.54 -31.67
CA ALA A 190 4.69 -12.96 -31.54
C ALA A 190 3.58 -14.03 -31.67
N GLU A 191 3.68 -14.95 -32.63
CA GLU A 191 2.71 -16.05 -32.77
C GLU A 191 2.65 -16.95 -31.53
N LEU A 192 3.78 -17.16 -30.85
CA LEU A 192 3.84 -17.96 -29.62
C LEU A 192 3.38 -17.20 -28.38
N LEU A 193 3.71 -15.91 -28.27
CA LEU A 193 3.37 -15.07 -27.12
C LEU A 193 1.85 -14.84 -27.01
N GLN A 194 1.16 -14.66 -28.14
CA GLN A 194 -0.26 -14.31 -28.18
C GLN A 194 -1.17 -15.31 -27.43
N PRO A 195 -1.13 -16.62 -27.72
CA PRO A 195 -1.98 -17.60 -27.02
C PRO A 195 -1.62 -17.75 -25.54
N ILE A 196 -0.38 -17.47 -25.16
CA ILE A 196 0.07 -17.48 -23.75
C ILE A 196 -0.55 -16.30 -22.99
N LEU A 197 -0.52 -15.10 -23.56
CA LEU A 197 -1.16 -13.92 -22.97
C LEU A 197 -2.68 -14.09 -22.88
N GLN A 198 -3.31 -14.65 -23.91
CA GLN A 198 -4.74 -14.93 -23.93
C GLN A 198 -5.14 -15.90 -22.81
N GLU A 199 -4.47 -17.04 -22.70
CA GLU A 199 -4.77 -18.02 -21.65
C GLU A 199 -4.46 -17.49 -20.24
N THR A 200 -3.43 -16.65 -20.12
CA THR A 200 -3.13 -15.96 -18.86
C THR A 200 -4.25 -15.00 -18.49
N ALA A 201 -4.76 -14.21 -19.45
CA ALA A 201 -5.86 -13.29 -19.23
C ALA A 201 -7.15 -14.01 -18.84
N ASP A 202 -7.44 -15.15 -19.47
CA ASP A 202 -8.62 -15.96 -19.16
C ASP A 202 -8.52 -16.60 -17.78
N ALA A 203 -7.35 -17.14 -17.41
CA ALA A 203 -7.11 -17.70 -16.08
C ALA A 203 -7.21 -16.63 -14.97
N LEU A 204 -6.72 -15.42 -15.21
CA LEU A 204 -6.86 -14.29 -14.29
C LEU A 204 -8.31 -13.78 -14.19
N ALA A 205 -9.09 -13.90 -15.25
CA ALA A 205 -10.51 -13.55 -15.23
C ALA A 205 -11.33 -14.54 -14.39
N GLU A 206 -10.94 -15.82 -14.34
CA GLU A 206 -11.55 -16.82 -13.45
C GLU A 206 -11.15 -16.61 -11.99
N LYS A 207 -9.86 -16.34 -11.75
CA LYS A 207 -9.32 -16.08 -10.42
C LYS A 207 -8.25 -15.00 -10.48
N ASN A 208 -8.63 -13.82 -10.04
CA ASN A 208 -7.72 -12.68 -9.97
C ASN A 208 -6.57 -12.92 -8.97
N VAL A 209 -5.47 -12.21 -9.21
CA VAL A 209 -4.30 -12.17 -8.32
C VAL A 209 -4.16 -10.75 -7.79
N VAL A 210 -3.97 -10.61 -6.48
CA VAL A 210 -3.78 -9.31 -5.83
C VAL A 210 -2.35 -9.24 -5.33
N VAL A 211 -1.60 -8.26 -5.82
CA VAL A 211 -0.20 -8.04 -5.46
C VAL A 211 -0.09 -6.75 -4.66
N ILE A 212 0.54 -6.81 -3.48
CA ILE A 212 0.86 -5.61 -2.70
C ILE A 212 2.05 -4.92 -3.35
N GLN A 213 1.89 -3.63 -3.64
CA GLN A 213 2.96 -2.77 -4.13
C GLN A 213 3.75 -2.20 -2.96
N ASN A 214 5.07 -2.06 -3.15
CA ASN A 214 5.97 -1.49 -2.15
C ASN A 214 5.90 0.05 -2.16
N ILE A 215 4.71 0.58 -1.94
CA ILE A 215 4.40 2.02 -1.98
C ILE A 215 3.81 2.44 -0.63
N GLU A 216 4.47 3.39 0.04
CA GLU A 216 3.95 4.03 1.23
C GLU A 216 2.98 5.17 0.84
N VAL A 217 1.78 5.17 1.43
CA VAL A 217 0.77 6.22 1.23
C VAL A 217 0.79 7.16 2.44
N VAL A 218 1.15 8.42 2.20
CA VAL A 218 1.10 9.48 3.20
C VAL A 218 -0.17 10.32 2.98
N ASN A 219 -1.18 10.09 3.81
CA ASN A 219 -2.54 10.64 3.66
C ASN A 219 -2.96 11.59 4.81
N GLY A 220 -2.04 11.98 5.69
CA GLY A 220 -2.33 12.88 6.82
C GLY A 220 -3.02 12.24 8.04
N SER A 221 -3.42 10.96 7.97
CA SER A 221 -4.09 10.27 9.09
C SER A 221 -3.26 10.24 10.38
N LYS A 222 -1.94 9.98 10.27
CA LYS A 222 -0.98 10.00 11.38
C LYS A 222 -0.87 11.40 12.00
N LEU A 223 -0.87 12.45 11.18
CA LEU A 223 -0.89 13.84 11.65
C LEU A 223 -2.17 14.16 12.40
N ARG A 224 -3.33 13.70 11.91
CA ARG A 224 -4.61 13.87 12.64
C ARG A 224 -4.58 13.17 14.00
N LYS A 225 -4.02 11.96 14.07
CA LYS A 225 -3.85 11.24 15.35
C LYS A 225 -2.90 11.98 16.30
N LEU A 226 -1.77 12.46 15.78
CA LEU A 226 -0.81 13.27 16.55
C LEU A 226 -1.47 14.53 17.11
N LEU A 227 -2.24 15.25 16.29
CA LEU A 227 -2.94 16.48 16.69
C LEU A 227 -4.07 16.25 17.71
N ALA A 228 -4.67 15.06 17.70
CA ALA A 228 -5.70 14.67 18.66
C ALA A 228 -5.12 14.19 20.01
N ASP A 229 -3.87 13.73 20.05
CA ASP A 229 -3.17 13.33 21.27
C ASP A 229 -2.35 14.50 21.84
N GLU A 230 -2.91 15.18 22.83
CA GLU A 230 -2.28 16.34 23.46
C GLU A 230 -0.88 16.03 24.03
N LYS A 231 -0.66 14.82 24.54
CA LYS A 231 0.64 14.42 25.10
C LYS A 231 1.68 14.27 24.00
N GLN A 232 1.33 13.61 22.89
CA GLN A 232 2.24 13.47 21.76
C GLN A 232 2.51 14.82 21.09
N PHE A 233 1.48 15.64 20.89
CA PHE A 233 1.63 16.98 20.34
C PHE A 233 2.56 17.85 21.20
N ASN A 234 2.38 17.87 22.52
CA ASN A 234 3.25 18.64 23.42
C ASN A 234 4.71 18.13 23.39
N ASN A 235 4.95 16.84 23.18
CA ASN A 235 6.29 16.30 22.98
C ASN A 235 6.93 16.86 21.69
N VAL A 236 6.17 16.94 20.60
CA VAL A 236 6.64 17.56 19.35
C VAL A 236 7.04 19.02 19.57
N ILE A 237 6.21 19.81 20.25
CA ILE A 237 6.53 21.20 20.60
C ILE A 237 7.86 21.30 21.37
N GLN A 238 8.04 20.45 22.39
CA GLN A 238 9.26 20.42 23.17
C GLN A 238 10.49 20.09 22.30
N ARG A 239 10.39 19.10 21.41
CA ARG A 239 11.47 18.72 20.49
C ARG A 239 11.85 19.87 19.54
N VAL A 240 10.89 20.62 19.02
CA VAL A 240 11.18 21.79 18.16
C VAL A 240 11.92 22.87 18.96
N LEU A 241 11.50 23.13 20.20
CA LEU A 241 12.15 24.10 21.08
C LEU A 241 13.56 23.67 21.52
N GLU A 242 13.79 22.37 21.69
CA GLU A 242 15.12 21.82 21.97
C GLU A 242 16.05 21.96 20.76
N GLU A 243 15.56 21.76 19.55
CA GLU A 243 16.34 21.96 18.33
C GLU A 243 16.80 23.42 18.18
N LYS A 244 15.96 24.39 18.59
CA LYS A 244 16.34 25.82 18.67
C LYS A 244 17.57 26.05 19.53
N LYS A 245 17.69 25.38 20.68
CA LYS A 245 18.81 25.58 21.62
C LYS A 245 20.12 25.00 21.11
N SER A 246 20.05 24.04 20.19
CA SER A 246 21.22 23.37 19.59
C SER A 246 21.82 24.12 18.41
N ARG A 247 21.04 25.00 17.76
CA ARG A 247 21.49 25.82 16.63
C ARG A 247 22.00 27.16 17.16
N LYS A 248 23.19 27.57 16.69
CA LYS A 248 23.80 28.87 17.05
C LYS A 248 23.16 30.06 16.31
N ASP A 249 22.31 29.79 15.33
CA ASP A 249 21.64 30.81 14.52
C ASP A 249 20.26 31.17 15.08
N ASP A 250 19.98 32.47 15.07
CA ASP A 250 18.69 33.06 15.43
C ASP A 250 17.69 32.86 14.26
N LEU A 251 17.40 31.60 13.93
CA LEU A 251 16.44 31.25 12.89
C LEU A 251 15.05 31.78 13.26
N GLY A 252 14.36 32.36 12.27
CA GLY A 252 12.95 32.71 12.40
C GLY A 252 12.11 31.50 12.82
N LYS A 253 11.00 31.74 13.53
CA LYS A 253 10.10 30.66 14.00
C LYS A 253 9.68 29.72 12.86
N ARG A 254 9.46 30.27 11.66
CA ARG A 254 9.07 29.56 10.45
C ARG A 254 10.17 28.61 9.97
N GLU A 255 11.38 29.11 9.75
CA GLU A 255 12.52 28.31 9.29
C GLU A 255 12.92 27.23 10.30
N LEU A 256 12.79 27.52 11.61
CA LEU A 256 13.00 26.52 12.66
C LEU A 256 12.02 25.34 12.52
N ILE A 257 10.72 25.63 12.39
CA ILE A 257 9.69 24.59 12.24
C ILE A 257 9.89 23.84 10.92
N ARG A 258 10.13 24.54 9.82
CA ARG A 258 10.40 23.93 8.52
C ARG A 258 11.56 22.95 8.58
N SER A 259 12.71 23.39 9.10
CA SER A 259 13.89 22.52 9.18
C SER A 259 13.69 21.33 10.14
N PHE A 260 12.90 21.50 11.21
CA PHE A 260 12.53 20.40 12.09
C PHE A 260 11.65 19.37 11.35
N LEU A 261 10.63 19.82 10.61
CA LEU A 261 9.74 18.94 9.86
C LEU A 261 10.44 18.27 8.68
N GLU A 262 11.35 18.94 7.99
CA GLU A 262 12.17 18.32 6.93
C GLU A 262 13.00 17.15 7.49
N LYS A 263 13.56 17.31 8.71
CA LYS A 263 14.42 16.31 9.33
C LYS A 263 13.69 15.18 10.06
N HIS A 264 12.57 15.50 10.70
CA HIS A 264 11.84 14.60 11.60
C HIS A 264 10.42 14.29 11.11
N GLY A 265 10.03 14.78 9.94
CA GLY A 265 8.67 14.69 9.41
C GLY A 265 8.18 13.26 9.24
N LYS A 266 9.05 12.34 8.82
CA LYS A 266 8.69 10.92 8.67
C LYS A 266 8.14 10.32 9.96
N ASP A 267 8.73 10.65 11.11
CA ASP A 267 8.27 10.19 12.44
C ASP A 267 6.88 10.72 12.78
N LEU A 268 6.50 11.87 12.20
CA LEU A 268 5.22 12.55 12.41
C LEU A 268 4.17 12.14 11.36
N GLY A 269 4.55 11.35 10.36
CA GLY A 269 3.69 10.98 9.24
C GLY A 269 3.64 12.03 8.11
N LEU A 270 4.69 12.84 7.97
CA LEU A 270 4.94 13.65 6.78
C LEU A 270 5.81 12.89 5.77
N PRO A 271 5.66 13.15 4.47
CA PRO A 271 6.54 12.57 3.47
C PRO A 271 7.95 13.20 3.56
N PRO A 272 9.03 12.43 3.28
CA PRO A 272 10.39 12.97 3.18
C PRO A 272 10.49 13.98 2.04
N VAL A 273 11.19 15.10 2.26
CA VAL A 273 11.26 16.20 1.28
C VAL A 273 12.03 15.82 0.03
N GLU A 274 12.99 14.91 0.17
CA GLU A 274 13.80 14.40 -0.92
C GLU A 274 13.06 13.36 -1.78
N SER A 275 11.83 12.96 -1.42
CA SER A 275 11.12 11.88 -2.10
C SER A 275 10.69 12.22 -3.52
N ASN A 276 10.07 13.39 -3.76
CA ASN A 276 9.68 13.84 -5.10
C ASN A 276 9.28 15.34 -5.12
N GLU A 277 9.10 15.89 -6.33
CA GLU A 277 8.71 17.29 -6.56
C GLU A 277 7.36 17.65 -5.91
N ALA A 278 6.41 16.71 -5.85
CA ALA A 278 5.12 16.95 -5.21
C ALA A 278 5.25 17.21 -3.70
N VAL A 279 6.21 16.57 -3.02
CA VAL A 279 6.50 16.86 -1.61
C VAL A 279 7.10 18.26 -1.45
N ILE A 280 8.00 18.68 -2.34
CA ILE A 280 8.58 20.03 -2.28
C ILE A 280 7.47 21.08 -2.39
N LEU A 281 6.54 20.89 -3.34
CA LEU A 281 5.38 21.76 -3.51
C LEU A 281 4.45 21.77 -2.30
N LEU A 282 4.26 20.63 -1.62
CA LEU A 282 3.48 20.53 -0.38
C LEU A 282 4.10 21.39 0.74
N TYR A 283 5.43 21.36 0.91
CA TYR A 283 6.09 22.20 1.91
C TYR A 283 6.03 23.68 1.52
N ASP A 284 6.23 23.99 0.24
CA ASP A 284 6.22 25.37 -0.25
C ASP A 284 4.81 26.01 -0.27
N SER A 285 3.74 25.21 -0.31
CA SER A 285 2.36 25.71 -0.21
C SER A 285 1.94 25.97 1.25
N VAL A 286 2.31 25.09 2.19
CA VAL A 286 1.81 25.15 3.58
C VAL A 286 2.39 26.33 4.36
N PHE A 287 3.71 26.56 4.29
CA PHE A 287 4.37 27.57 5.12
C PHE A 287 3.98 29.03 4.83
N PRO A 288 3.74 29.44 3.57
CA PRO A 288 3.23 30.77 3.25
C PRO A 288 1.77 30.99 3.69
N GLU A 289 0.94 29.95 3.66
CA GLU A 289 -0.49 30.03 4.01
C GLU A 289 -0.73 30.23 5.52
N VAL A 290 0.21 29.81 6.36
CA VAL A 290 0.11 29.99 7.81
C VAL A 290 0.81 31.28 8.25
N GLU A 291 0.01 32.28 8.61
CA GLU A 291 0.49 33.53 9.19
C GLU A 291 1.02 33.30 10.61
N SER A 292 2.26 33.72 10.88
CA SER A 292 2.78 33.75 12.25
C SER A 292 2.11 34.90 13.00
N LYS A 293 1.07 34.62 13.79
CA LYS A 293 0.48 35.62 14.68
C LYS A 293 1.55 36.11 15.66
N GLN A 294 1.90 37.40 15.64
CA GLN A 294 2.65 38.02 16.72
C GLN A 294 1.71 38.15 17.92
N SER A 295 1.71 37.17 18.83
CA SER A 295 0.99 37.31 20.10
C SER A 295 1.93 37.90 21.16
N ASP A 296 1.49 38.99 21.80
CA ASP A 296 2.08 39.52 23.05
C ASP A 296 1.77 38.64 24.28
N ALA A 297 1.08 37.50 24.10
CA ALA A 297 0.93 36.46 25.11
C ALA A 297 2.22 35.62 25.21
N GLN A 298 2.46 34.99 26.38
CA GLN A 298 3.65 34.20 26.69
C GLN A 298 4.22 33.49 25.46
N VAL A 299 5.53 33.65 25.23
CA VAL A 299 6.28 33.18 24.05
C VAL A 299 5.96 31.73 23.63
N ASP A 300 5.45 30.92 24.56
CA ASP A 300 5.12 29.49 24.42
C ASP A 300 3.75 29.21 23.77
N ASP A 301 2.67 29.92 24.16
CA ASP A 301 1.31 29.61 23.68
C ASP A 301 1.12 29.97 22.20
N GLY A 302 1.62 31.14 21.78
CA GLY A 302 1.58 31.54 20.37
C GLY A 302 2.49 30.70 19.46
N PHE A 303 3.53 30.08 20.01
CA PHE A 303 4.37 29.13 19.26
C PHE A 303 3.65 27.79 19.10
N ARG A 304 3.01 27.30 20.16
CA ARG A 304 2.20 26.08 20.13
C ARG A 304 1.06 26.17 19.11
N GLU A 305 0.31 27.26 19.10
CA GLU A 305 -0.73 27.49 18.09
C GLU A 305 -0.16 27.51 16.68
N TYR A 306 0.97 28.20 16.46
CA TYR A 306 1.59 28.26 15.14
C TYR A 306 2.03 26.89 14.60
N VAL A 307 2.64 26.04 15.44
CA VAL A 307 2.98 24.67 15.04
C VAL A 307 1.71 23.84 14.76
N LYS A 308 0.67 24.02 15.58
CA LYS A 308 -0.61 23.34 15.38
C LYS A 308 -1.22 23.68 14.02
N ASP A 309 -1.32 24.97 13.69
CA ASP A 309 -1.90 25.45 12.43
C ASP A 309 -1.12 24.92 11.21
N ILE A 310 0.21 24.86 11.28
CA ILE A 310 1.05 24.26 10.22
C ILE A 310 0.74 22.77 10.04
N LEU A 311 0.72 21.99 11.13
CA LEU A 311 0.45 20.54 11.05
C LEU A 311 -1.00 20.25 10.61
N GLU A 312 -1.97 21.08 11.01
CA GLU A 312 -3.35 21.00 10.53
C GLU A 312 -3.43 21.24 9.03
N LYS A 313 -2.69 22.22 8.50
CA LYS A 313 -2.61 22.47 7.05
C LYS A 313 -1.97 21.34 6.27
N PHE A 314 -0.88 20.76 6.77
CA PHE A 314 -0.32 19.54 6.17
C PHE A 314 -1.34 18.40 6.16
N ALA A 315 -2.05 18.17 7.26
CA ALA A 315 -3.07 17.12 7.33
C ALA A 315 -4.20 17.37 6.30
N GLU A 316 -4.70 18.60 6.18
CA GLU A 316 -5.72 18.97 5.18
C GLU A 316 -5.24 18.72 3.74
N GLN A 317 -4.03 19.16 3.40
CA GLN A 317 -3.50 18.99 2.04
C GLN A 317 -3.24 17.52 1.70
N LEU A 318 -2.74 16.73 2.66
CA LEU A 318 -2.50 15.29 2.48
C LEU A 318 -3.79 14.46 2.46
N GLU A 319 -4.85 14.91 3.12
CA GLU A 319 -6.19 14.30 3.01
C GLU A 319 -6.81 14.55 1.63
N ALA A 320 -6.61 15.75 1.09
CA ALA A 320 -7.10 16.11 -0.24
C ALA A 320 -6.27 15.45 -1.35
N ASN A 321 -4.95 15.41 -1.19
CA ASN A 321 -4.00 14.87 -2.17
C ASN A 321 -2.92 14.05 -1.45
N PRO A 322 -3.17 12.75 -1.18
CA PRO A 322 -2.17 11.87 -0.58
C PRO A 322 -0.91 11.77 -1.44
N VAL A 323 0.24 11.64 -0.78
CA VAL A 323 1.53 11.42 -1.44
C VAL A 323 1.86 9.94 -1.46
N TYR A 324 2.32 9.44 -2.62
CA TYR A 324 2.78 8.08 -2.81
C TYR A 324 4.31 8.08 -2.84
N CYS A 325 4.93 7.32 -1.93
CA CYS A 325 6.38 7.18 -1.85
C CYS A 325 6.75 5.74 -2.19
N GLU A 326 7.46 5.54 -3.30
CA GLU A 326 8.08 4.25 -3.59
C GLU A 326 9.15 3.95 -2.53
N LEU A 327 9.11 2.75 -1.97
CA LEU A 327 10.14 2.29 -1.05
C LEU A 327 11.20 1.57 -1.87
N ASP A 328 12.46 2.02 -1.78
CA ASP A 328 13.60 1.34 -2.41
C ASP A 328 13.60 -0.14 -1.98
N ASN A 329 13.73 -1.05 -2.96
CA ASN A 329 13.86 -2.50 -2.74
C ASN A 329 15.25 -2.88 -2.22
#